data_AF-A0A3C1H9S8-F1
#
_entry.id   AF-A0A3C1H9S8-F1
#
_cell.length_a   1.000
_cell.length_b   1.000
_cell.length_c   1.000
_cell.angle_alpha   90.00
_cell.angle_beta   90.00
_cell.angle_gamma   90.00
#
_symmetry.space_group_name_H-M   'P 1'
#
loop_
_entity.id
_entity.type
_entity.pdbx_description
1 polymer ?
#
loop_
_entity_poly.entity_id
_entity_poly.type
_entity_poly.pdbx_seq_one_letter_code
_entity_poly.pdbx_strand_id
1 'polypeptide(L)'
;PIERARHLLPQFQQFPPFRLDRFTDGLSLFLVGLFKKVALANYLAVYVDRVYERPETQGGADLLVASMAFGWQIFFDFSGYTDMARGVARLLGFDLALNFNNPYLATSLGEFWQRWH
;
A
#
# COMPACT_ATOMS: atom_id res chain seq x y z
N PRO A 1 -8.80 3.30 -1.13
CA PRO A 1 -8.83 4.08 -2.39
C PRO A 1 -9.95 5.11 -2.37
N ILE A 2 -9.66 6.38 -2.70
CA ILE A 2 -10.71 7.37 -2.87
C ILE A 2 -11.37 7.09 -4.22
N GLU A 3 -12.59 6.58 -4.19
CA GLU A 3 -13.32 6.21 -5.40
C GLU A 3 -14.06 7.40 -6.00
N ARG A 4 -14.16 7.41 -7.33
CA ARG A 4 -15.08 8.32 -8.03
C ARG A 4 -16.43 7.63 -8.16
N ALA A 5 -17.51 8.34 -7.85
CA ALA A 5 -18.88 7.81 -7.94
C ALA A 5 -19.18 7.16 -9.30
N ARG A 6 -18.71 7.78 -10.39
CA ARG A 6 -18.86 7.26 -11.77
C ARG A 6 -18.19 5.89 -12.03
N HIS A 7 -17.21 5.51 -11.21
CA HIS A 7 -16.51 4.22 -11.30
C HIS A 7 -17.13 3.18 -10.37
N LEU A 8 -17.46 3.57 -9.13
CA LEU A 8 -17.92 2.63 -8.10
C LEU A 8 -19.42 2.35 -8.17
N LEU A 9 -20.27 3.40 -8.31
CA LEU A 9 -21.72 3.24 -8.21
C LEU A 9 -22.33 2.29 -9.25
N PRO A 10 -21.89 2.28 -10.53
CA PRO A 10 -22.40 1.31 -11.50
C PRO A 10 -22.15 -0.15 -11.08
N GLN A 11 -21.07 -0.42 -10.34
CA GLN A 11 -20.75 -1.78 -9.88
C GLN A 11 -21.73 -2.28 -8.82
N PHE A 12 -22.37 -1.37 -8.06
CA PHE A 12 -23.39 -1.74 -7.06
C PHE A 12 -24.78 -1.97 -7.66
N GLN A 13 -25.02 -1.57 -8.91
CA GLN A 13 -26.32 -1.75 -9.56
C GLN A 13 -26.62 -3.22 -9.87
N GLN A 14 -25.59 -4.06 -10.00
CA GLN A 14 -25.72 -5.49 -10.21
C GLN A 14 -24.69 -6.20 -9.32
N PHE A 15 -25.16 -7.05 -8.40
CA PHE A 15 -24.24 -7.87 -7.61
C PHE A 15 -23.47 -8.80 -8.55
N PRO A 16 -22.12 -8.73 -8.56
CA PRO A 16 -21.33 -9.58 -9.43
C PRO A 16 -21.55 -11.05 -9.05
N PRO A 17 -21.70 -11.95 -10.05
CA PRO A 17 -21.73 -13.38 -9.75
C PRO A 17 -20.39 -13.81 -9.16
N PHE A 18 -20.41 -14.82 -8.30
CA PHE A 18 -19.18 -15.45 -7.82
C PHE A 18 -18.37 -16.00 -8.99
N ARG A 19 -17.09 -15.65 -9.05
CA ARG A 19 -16.15 -16.21 -10.02
C ARG A 19 -14.85 -16.60 -9.33
N LEU A 20 -14.41 -17.83 -9.56
CA LEU A 20 -13.23 -18.38 -8.91
C LEU A 20 -11.95 -17.62 -9.28
N ASP A 21 -11.82 -17.14 -10.52
CA ASP A 21 -10.69 -16.33 -10.99
C ASP A 21 -10.55 -15.03 -10.19
N ARG A 22 -11.66 -14.30 -10.00
CA ARG A 22 -11.69 -13.09 -9.18
C ARG A 22 -11.38 -13.37 -7.72
N PHE A 23 -11.85 -14.51 -7.21
CA PHE A 23 -11.53 -14.94 -5.84
C PHE A 23 -10.02 -15.19 -5.68
N THR A 24 -9.41 -15.96 -6.59
CA THR A 24 -7.96 -16.24 -6.51
C THR A 24 -7.12 -14.98 -6.70
N ASP A 25 -7.51 -14.10 -7.63
CA ASP A 25 -6.84 -12.82 -7.85
C ASP A 25 -6.91 -11.91 -6.61
N GLY A 26 -8.11 -11.78 -6.03
CA GLY A 26 -8.33 -10.96 -4.84
C GLY A 26 -7.58 -11.48 -3.62
N LEU A 27 -7.53 -12.81 -3.45
CA LEU A 27 -6.78 -13.45 -2.37
C LEU A 27 -5.28 -13.25 -2.55
N SER A 28 -4.77 -13.43 -3.77
CA SER A 28 -3.36 -13.17 -4.10
C SER A 28 -2.97 -11.73 -3.78
N LEU A 29 -3.77 -10.75 -4.22
CA LEU A 29 -3.54 -9.34 -3.95
C LEU A 29 -3.60 -9.02 -2.44
N PHE A 30 -4.54 -9.63 -1.72
CA PHE A 30 -4.63 -9.48 -0.27
C PHE A 30 -3.38 -10.02 0.43
N LEU A 31 -2.90 -11.20 0.05
CA LEU A 31 -1.69 -11.81 0.63
C LEU A 31 -0.44 -10.95 0.37
N VAL A 32 -0.32 -10.38 -0.83
CA VAL A 32 0.75 -9.41 -1.14
C VAL A 32 0.66 -8.19 -0.24
N GLY A 33 -0.54 -7.62 -0.07
CA GLY A 33 -0.75 -6.47 0.82
C GLY A 33 -0.44 -6.78 2.28
N LEU A 34 -0.83 -7.96 2.75
CA LEU A 34 -0.55 -8.46 4.10
C LEU A 34 0.96 -8.62 4.30
N PHE A 35 1.67 -9.19 3.33
CA PHE A 35 3.13 -9.32 3.38
C PHE A 35 3.81 -7.95 3.47
N LYS A 36 3.41 -6.99 2.62
CA LYS A 36 3.94 -5.61 2.69
C LYS A 36 3.74 -5.00 4.08
N LYS A 37 2.55 -5.12 4.66
CA LYS A 37 2.26 -4.56 5.98
C LYS A 37 3.05 -5.27 7.09
N VAL A 38 2.94 -6.58 7.17
CA VAL A 38 3.43 -7.35 8.34
C VAL A 38 4.92 -7.65 8.24
N ALA A 39 5.41 -8.06 7.08
CA ALA A 39 6.80 -8.49 6.94
C ALA A 39 7.74 -7.31 6.63
N LEU A 40 7.28 -6.28 5.92
CA LEU A 40 8.13 -5.16 5.52
C LEU A 40 7.90 -3.93 6.40
N ALA A 41 6.68 -3.38 6.42
CA ALA A 41 6.41 -2.13 7.13
C ALA A 41 6.62 -2.26 8.64
N ASN A 42 6.04 -3.28 9.28
CA ASN A 42 6.20 -3.49 10.71
C ASN A 42 7.66 -3.83 11.08
N TYR A 43 8.40 -4.52 10.21
CA TYR A 43 9.82 -4.81 10.46
C TYR A 43 10.66 -3.54 10.42
N LEU A 44 10.45 -2.67 9.43
CA LEU A 44 11.13 -1.37 9.34
C LEU A 44 10.78 -0.47 10.53
N ALA A 45 9.52 -0.50 10.98
CA ALA A 45 9.06 0.27 12.13
C ALA A 45 9.90 0.00 13.39
N VAL A 46 10.29 -1.26 13.65
CA VAL A 46 11.13 -1.61 14.82
C VAL A 46 12.42 -0.79 14.87
N TYR A 47 13.07 -0.60 13.72
CA TYR A 47 14.30 0.20 13.64
C TYR A 47 14.00 1.70 13.66
N VAL A 48 13.03 2.15 12.86
CA VAL A 48 12.66 3.56 12.74
C VAL A 48 12.22 4.12 14.08
N ASP A 49 11.31 3.43 14.78
CA ASP A 49 10.78 3.85 16.07
C ASP A 49 11.89 3.96 17.11
N ARG A 50 12.81 2.98 17.15
CA ARG A 50 13.97 3.01 18.06
C ARG A 50 14.86 4.23 17.84
N VAL A 51 15.14 4.58 16.58
CA VAL A 51 15.99 5.73 16.26
C VAL A 51 15.27 7.05 16.56
N TYR A 52 13.99 7.15 16.21
CA TYR A 52 13.19 8.36 16.41
C TYR A 52 12.68 8.58 17.83
N GLU A 53 12.74 7.58 18.72
CA GLU A 53 12.40 7.76 20.13
C GLU A 53 13.42 8.64 20.87
N ARG A 54 14.70 8.61 20.48
CA ARG A 54 15.79 9.40 21.11
C ARG A 54 16.81 9.92 20.09
N PRO A 55 16.38 10.73 19.11
CA PRO A 55 17.22 11.13 17.97
C PRO A 55 18.47 11.92 18.40
N GLU A 56 18.41 12.66 19.50
CA GLU A 56 19.52 13.40 20.09
C GLU A 56 20.69 12.52 20.56
N THR A 57 20.44 11.22 20.75
CA THR A 57 21.45 10.24 21.17
C THR A 57 21.99 9.40 19.99
N GLN A 58 21.44 9.56 18.79
CA GLN A 58 21.78 8.74 17.63
C GLN A 58 22.86 9.40 16.77
N GLY A 59 23.66 8.58 16.09
CA GLY A 59 24.63 9.09 15.13
C GLY A 59 23.94 9.66 13.88
N GLY A 60 24.58 10.60 13.19
CA GLY A 60 24.04 11.17 11.95
C GLY A 60 23.78 10.12 10.87
N ALA A 61 24.57 9.04 10.83
CA ALA A 61 24.35 7.91 9.93
C ALA A 61 23.07 7.14 10.28
N ASP A 62 22.80 6.89 11.57
CA ASP A 62 21.59 6.19 12.03
C ASP A 62 20.33 7.00 11.67
N LEU A 63 20.38 8.32 11.86
CA LEU A 63 19.29 9.23 11.49
C LEU A 63 19.01 9.21 9.98
N LEU A 64 20.06 9.17 9.15
CA LEU A 64 19.92 9.08 7.69
C LEU A 64 19.29 7.75 7.27
N VAL A 65 19.78 6.63 7.84
CA VAL A 65 19.23 5.30 7.54
C VAL A 65 17.78 5.19 8.01
N ALA A 66 17.45 5.69 9.20
CA ALA A 66 16.08 5.71 9.71
C ALA A 66 15.16 6.58 8.83
N SER A 67 15.64 7.71 8.33
CA SER A 67 14.88 8.56 7.39
C SER A 67 14.55 7.84 6.09
N MET A 68 15.52 7.12 5.51
CA MET A 68 15.30 6.32 4.31
C MET A 68 14.38 5.12 4.59
N ALA A 69 14.59 4.42 5.71
CA ALA A 69 13.76 3.30 6.15
C ALA A 69 12.31 3.72 6.40
N PHE A 70 12.08 4.91 6.95
CA PHE A 70 10.76 5.47 7.18
C PHE A 70 10.01 5.74 5.87
N GLY A 71 10.70 6.20 4.82
CA GLY A 71 10.11 6.32 3.49
C GLY A 71 9.54 4.99 2.99
N TRP A 72 10.33 3.92 3.09
CA TRP A 72 9.89 2.57 2.75
C TRP A 72 8.79 2.04 3.67
N GLN A 73 8.87 2.32 4.97
CA GLN A 73 7.84 1.94 5.96
C GLN A 73 6.48 2.52 5.57
N ILE A 74 6.39 3.83 5.33
CA ILE A 74 5.12 4.48 4.93
C ILE A 74 4.60 3.87 3.62
N PHE A 75 5.48 3.66 2.64
CA PHE A 75 5.08 3.07 1.38
C PHE A 75 4.50 1.66 1.56
N PHE A 76 5.19 0.78 2.27
CA PHE A 76 4.72 -0.61 2.46
C PHE A 76 3.48 -0.68 3.35
N ASP A 77 3.36 0.21 4.34
CA ASP A 77 2.17 0.28 5.16
C ASP A 77 0.95 0.67 4.33
N PHE A 78 1.05 1.80 3.62
CA PHE A 78 -0.09 2.35 2.90
C PHE A 78 -0.44 1.55 1.64
N SER A 79 0.58 1.13 0.87
CA SER A 79 0.36 0.24 -0.27
C SER A 79 -0.15 -1.14 0.18
N GLY A 80 0.33 -1.67 1.30
CA GLY A 80 -0.16 -2.92 1.87
C GLY A 80 -1.64 -2.85 2.25
N TYR A 81 -2.04 -1.79 2.96
CA TYR A 81 -3.44 -1.56 3.31
C TYR A 81 -4.35 -1.43 2.09
N THR A 82 -3.94 -0.62 1.11
CA THR A 82 -4.73 -0.41 -0.11
C THR A 82 -4.81 -1.66 -0.97
N ASP A 83 -3.76 -2.48 -1.07
CA ASP A 83 -3.79 -3.76 -1.75
C ASP A 83 -4.71 -4.77 -1.04
N MET A 84 -4.67 -4.84 0.29
CA MET A 84 -5.63 -5.66 1.05
C MET A 84 -7.08 -5.22 0.79
N ALA A 85 -7.37 -3.92 0.82
CA ALA A 85 -8.70 -3.39 0.55
C ALA A 85 -9.17 -3.71 -0.89
N ARG A 86 -8.28 -3.55 -1.88
CA ARG A 86 -8.54 -3.91 -3.28
C ARG A 86 -8.74 -5.42 -3.45
N GLY A 87 -7.96 -6.23 -2.74
CA GLY A 87 -8.08 -7.68 -2.70
C GLY A 87 -9.46 -8.11 -2.20
N VAL A 88 -9.88 -7.61 -1.04
CA VAL A 88 -11.22 -7.88 -0.48
C VAL A 88 -12.33 -7.43 -1.44
N ALA A 89 -12.21 -6.24 -2.02
CA ALA A 89 -13.19 -5.77 -3.00
C ALA A 89 -13.29 -6.73 -4.21
N ARG A 90 -12.15 -7.20 -4.72
CA ARG A 90 -12.09 -8.14 -5.85
C ARG A 90 -12.71 -9.50 -5.49
N LEU A 91 -12.52 -9.99 -4.26
CA LEU A 91 -13.19 -11.19 -3.74
C LEU A 91 -14.72 -11.04 -3.77
N LEU A 92 -15.22 -9.84 -3.49
CA LEU A 92 -16.64 -9.48 -3.52
C LEU A 92 -17.13 -9.11 -4.93
N GLY A 93 -16.24 -9.14 -5.93
CA GLY A 93 -16.54 -8.84 -7.33
C GLY A 93 -16.48 -7.36 -7.72
N PHE A 94 -15.99 -6.50 -6.83
CA PHE A 94 -15.80 -5.08 -7.07
C PHE A 94 -14.35 -4.75 -7.44
N ASP A 95 -14.18 -3.77 -8.31
CA ASP A 95 -12.88 -3.25 -8.72
C ASP A 95 -12.69 -1.86 -8.13
N LEU A 96 -11.70 -1.73 -7.25
CA LEU A 96 -11.28 -0.46 -6.66
C LEU A 96 -10.06 0.11 -7.41
N ALA A 97 -9.97 1.44 -7.43
CA ALA A 97 -8.89 2.20 -8.03
C ALA A 97 -7.52 1.83 -7.43
N LEU A 98 -6.50 1.89 -8.28
CA LEU A 98 -5.11 1.68 -7.89
C LEU A 98 -4.56 2.95 -7.22
N ASN A 99 -4.01 2.80 -6.02
CA ASN A 99 -3.36 3.90 -5.30
C ASN A 99 -1.84 3.95 -5.49
N PHE A 100 -1.19 2.82 -5.77
CA PHE A 100 0.27 2.77 -5.85
C PHE A 100 0.72 2.06 -7.10
N ASN A 101 1.55 2.71 -7.91
CA ASN A 101 2.10 2.16 -9.14
C ASN A 101 3.61 2.40 -9.24
N ASN A 102 4.39 1.66 -8.45
CA ASN A 102 5.85 1.74 -8.42
C ASN A 102 6.39 3.19 -8.33
N PRO A 103 5.99 3.98 -7.32
CA PRO A 103 6.30 5.40 -7.23
C PRO A 103 7.80 5.69 -7.17
N TYR A 104 8.60 4.83 -6.53
CA TYR A 104 10.06 5.00 -6.44
C TYR A 104 10.82 4.70 -7.74
N LEU A 105 10.14 4.20 -8.77
CA LEU A 105 10.70 4.10 -10.14
C LEU A 105 10.39 5.35 -10.99
N ALA A 106 9.78 6.39 -10.40
CA ALA A 106 9.52 7.64 -11.10
C ALA A 106 10.83 8.39 -11.39
N THR A 107 10.89 9.01 -12.56
CA THR A 107 12.02 9.81 -13.05
C THR A 107 11.83 11.31 -12.79
N SER A 108 10.64 11.73 -12.34
CA SER A 108 10.32 13.10 -11.97
C SER A 108 9.34 13.16 -10.78
N LEU A 109 9.29 14.31 -10.09
CA LEU A 109 8.33 14.53 -9.01
C LEU A 109 6.88 14.48 -9.49
N GLY A 110 6.60 14.96 -10.70
CA GLY A 110 5.26 14.88 -11.29
C GLY A 110 4.83 13.42 -11.51
N GLU A 111 5.73 12.59 -12.04
CA GLU A 111 5.48 11.16 -12.22
C GLU A 111 5.35 10.42 -10.88
N PHE A 112 6.11 10.81 -9.86
CA PHE A 112 5.97 10.26 -8.51
C PHE A 112 4.56 10.46 -7.97
N TRP A 113 4.01 11.68 -8.04
CA TRP A 113 2.66 12.00 -7.55
C TRP A 113 1.54 11.38 -8.39
N GLN A 114 1.80 11.00 -9.64
CA GLN A 114 0.84 10.20 -10.44
C GLN A 114 0.82 8.73 -10.03
N ARG A 115 1.86 8.25 -9.35
CA ARG A 115 2.05 6.85 -8.93
C ARG A 115 1.86 6.65 -7.43
N TRP A 116 1.78 7.73 -6.67
CA TRP A 116 1.66 7.74 -5.22
C TRP A 116 0.29 8.29 -4.81
N HIS A 117 -0.50 7.43 -4.20
CA HIS A 117 -1.81 7.68 -3.59
C HIS A 117 -2.90 8.17 -4.56
#